data_AF-A0A6P0X423-F1
#
_entry.id   AF-A0A6P0X423-F1
#
_cell.length_a   1.000
_cell.length_b   1.000
_cell.length_c   1.000
_cell.angle_alpha   90.00
_cell.angle_beta   90.00
_cell.angle_gamma   90.00
#
_symmetry.space_group_name_H-M   'P 1'
#
loop_
_entity.id
_entity.type
_entity.pdbx_description
1 polymer ?
#
loop_
_entity_poly.entity_id
_entity_poly.type
_entity_poly.pdbx_seq_one_letter_code
_entity_poly.pdbx_strand_id
1 'polypeptide(L)'
;MVDSTDELHPSIIQSCIKFSRQFAFLTLGFDLITPDISLPLAETGGAFNEYNPLPYVDLHEDCNIGQKRPVSRLIWDYIEAHAEQIVTAEFPMF
;
A
#
# COMPACT_ATOMS: atom_id res chain seq x y z
N MET A 1 14.90 -1.72 -7.07
CA MET A 1 14.13 -1.07 -6.01
C MET A 1 14.68 -1.45 -4.63
N VAL A 2 14.56 -0.58 -3.63
CA VAL A 2 14.95 -0.85 -2.23
C VAL A 2 13.68 -0.95 -1.38
N ASP A 3 13.55 -1.99 -0.56
CA ASP A 3 12.53 -2.05 0.49
C ASP A 3 12.99 -1.24 1.71
N SER A 4 12.18 -0.27 2.12
CA SER A 4 12.39 0.56 3.31
C SER A 4 11.15 0.56 4.22
N THR A 5 10.37 -0.52 4.19
CA THR A 5 9.11 -0.64 4.96
C THR A 5 9.33 -0.40 6.46
N ASP A 6 10.41 -0.94 7.04
CA ASP A 6 10.67 -0.85 8.48
C ASP A 6 11.29 0.50 8.90
N GLU A 7 11.76 1.29 7.93
CA GLU A 7 12.29 2.64 8.15
C GLU A 7 11.19 3.71 8.13
N LEU A 8 10.02 3.38 7.56
CA LEU A 8 8.94 4.33 7.33
C LEU A 8 8.30 4.77 8.66
N HIS A 9 8.26 6.07 8.90
CA HIS A 9 7.70 6.60 10.13
C HIS A 9 6.21 6.23 10.28
N PRO A 10 5.76 5.75 11.46
CA PRO A 10 4.37 5.31 11.67
C PRO A 10 3.31 6.37 11.34
N SER A 11 3.59 7.66 11.53
CA SER A 11 2.62 8.72 11.20
C SER A 11 2.30 8.80 9.71
N ILE A 12 3.23 8.42 8.84
CA ILE A 12 3.03 8.36 7.39
C ILE A 12 2.07 7.21 7.07
N ILE A 13 2.35 6.02 7.62
CA ILE A 13 1.48 4.83 7.49
C ILE A 13 0.05 5.15 7.95
N GLN A 14 -0.10 5.79 9.11
CA GLN A 14 -1.41 6.17 9.63
C GLN A 14 -2.13 7.18 8.72
N SER A 15 -1.40 8.06 8.04
CA SER A 15 -1.98 9.01 7.08
C SER A 15 -2.49 8.27 5.84
N CYS A 16 -1.73 7.33 5.30
CA CYS A 16 -2.16 6.47 4.18
C CYS A 16 -3.42 5.67 4.53
N ILE A 17 -3.47 5.04 5.71
CA ILE A 17 -4.63 4.25 6.17
C ILE A 17 -5.87 5.14 6.35
N LYS A 18 -5.71 6.34 6.91
CA LYS A 18 -6.84 7.27 7.08
C LYS A 18 -7.38 7.75 5.74
N PHE A 19 -6.49 8.05 4.79
CA PHE A 19 -6.87 8.51 3.46
C PHE A 19 -7.51 7.41 2.62
N SER A 20 -6.99 6.18 2.66
CA SER A 20 -7.51 5.07 1.87
C SER A 20 -8.98 4.75 2.15
N ARG A 21 -9.44 4.96 3.40
CA ARG A 21 -10.84 4.78 3.82
C ARG A 21 -11.84 5.70 3.13
N GLN A 22 -11.38 6.75 2.43
CA GLN A 22 -12.24 7.63 1.65
C GLN A 22 -12.65 7.02 0.30
N PHE A 23 -12.00 5.93 -0.10
CA PHE A 23 -12.20 5.28 -1.40
C PHE A 23 -12.74 3.86 -1.21
N ALA A 24 -13.43 3.36 -2.23
CA ALA A 24 -13.95 2.00 -2.29
C ALA A 24 -13.02 1.05 -3.07
N PHE A 25 -11.72 1.31 -3.06
CA PHE A 25 -10.72 0.45 -3.72
C PHE A 25 -10.23 -0.63 -2.76
N LEU A 26 -10.01 -1.84 -3.30
CA LEU A 26 -9.44 -2.94 -2.54
C LEU A 26 -8.00 -2.63 -2.09
N THR A 27 -7.22 -2.01 -2.97
CA THR A 27 -5.85 -1.56 -2.69
C THR A 27 -5.65 -0.14 -3.16
N LEU A 28 -4.69 0.54 -2.54
CA LEU A 28 -4.27 1.89 -2.90
C LEU A 28 -2.79 2.05 -2.59
N GLY A 29 -1.98 2.31 -3.62
CA GLY A 29 -0.59 2.72 -3.47
C GLY A 29 -0.49 4.23 -3.25
N PHE A 30 0.56 4.68 -2.56
CA PHE A 30 0.81 6.09 -2.30
C PHE A 30 2.25 6.43 -2.64
N ASP A 31 2.42 7.51 -3.40
CA ASP A 31 3.72 8.08 -3.69
C ASP A 31 3.87 9.40 -2.94
N LEU A 32 5.01 9.55 -2.26
CA LEU A 32 5.35 10.74 -1.49
C LEU A 32 6.80 11.13 -1.73
N ILE A 33 7.13 12.38 -1.42
CA ILE A 33 8.48 12.91 -1.50
C ILE A 33 8.82 13.53 -0.15
N THR A 34 9.96 13.15 0.42
CA THR A 34 10.47 13.69 1.69
C THR A 34 12.00 13.57 1.71
N PRO A 35 12.72 14.50 2.37
CA PRO A 35 14.15 14.34 2.64
C PRO A 35 14.48 13.14 3.54
N ASP A 36 13.57 12.75 4.42
CA ASP A 36 13.73 11.64 5.36
C ASP A 36 12.38 10.95 5.60
N ILE A 37 12.29 9.64 5.36
CA ILE A 37 11.07 8.84 5.53
C ILE A 37 10.88 8.36 6.99
N SER A 38 11.92 8.45 7.81
CA SER A 38 11.93 8.02 9.21
C SER A 38 11.35 9.06 10.17
N LEU A 39 11.01 10.25 9.66
CA LEU A 39 10.40 11.35 10.40
C LEU A 39 9.02 11.70 9.85
N PRO A 40 8.14 12.37 10.63
CA PRO A 40 6.87 12.88 10.12
C PRO A 40 7.05 13.87 8.95
N LEU A 41 6.21 13.77 7.92
CA LEU A 41 6.26 14.67 6.75
C LEU A 41 6.18 16.16 7.11
N ALA A 42 5.43 16.50 8.17
CA ALA A 42 5.30 17.87 8.65
C ALA A 42 6.61 18.46 9.19
N GLU A 43 7.53 17.62 9.67
CA GLU A 43 8.84 18.03 10.20
C GLU A 43 9.87 18.14 9.07
N THR A 44 9.78 17.26 8.07
CA THR A 44 10.73 17.21 6.96
C THR A 44 10.38 18.14 5.80
N GLY A 45 9.17 18.73 5.81
CA GLY A 45 8.63 19.47 4.67
C GLY A 45 8.24 18.57 3.49
N GLY A 46 8.04 17.27 3.74
CA GLY A 46 7.60 16.29 2.75
C GLY A 46 6.10 16.40 2.41
N ALA A 47 5.71 15.75 1.32
CA ALA A 47 4.32 15.76 0.83
C ALA A 47 3.96 14.47 0.08
N PHE A 48 2.68 14.12 0.11
CA PHE A 48 2.11 13.13 -0.82
C PHE A 48 2.00 13.75 -2.23
N ASN A 49 2.42 13.00 -3.24
CA ASN A 49 2.40 13.41 -4.64
C ASN A 49 1.23 12.77 -5.41
N GLU A 50 1.01 11.46 -5.21
CA GLU A 50 0.03 10.67 -5.97
C GLU A 50 -0.54 9.52 -5.12
N TYR A 51 -1.73 9.05 -5.51
CA TYR A 51 -2.29 7.78 -5.06
C TYR A 51 -2.72 6.94 -6.26
N ASN A 52 -2.44 5.64 -6.21
CA ASN A 52 -2.58 4.71 -7.33
C ASN A 52 -3.53 3.56 -6.97
N PRO A 53 -4.75 3.49 -7.55
CA PRO A 53 -5.70 2.40 -7.30
C PRO A 53 -5.22 1.02 -7.77
N LEU A 54 -4.25 0.99 -8.69
CA LEU A 54 -3.62 -0.22 -9.22
C LEU A 54 -2.10 -0.12 -9.03
N PRO A 55 -1.60 -0.34 -7.81
CA PRO A 55 -0.17 -0.29 -7.55
C PRO A 55 0.54 -1.51 -8.14
N TYR A 56 1.78 -1.33 -8.57
CA TYR A 56 2.66 -2.41 -9.00
C TYR A 56 3.15 -3.21 -7.80
N VAL A 57 2.38 -4.23 -7.39
CA VAL A 57 2.67 -5.08 -6.22
C VAL A 57 3.94 -5.91 -6.39
N ASP A 58 4.29 -6.25 -7.63
CA ASP A 58 5.49 -7.01 -8.00
C ASP A 58 6.77 -6.28 -7.56
N LEU A 59 6.75 -4.95 -7.53
CA LEU A 59 7.91 -4.16 -7.10
C LEU A 59 8.25 -4.37 -5.61
N HIS A 60 7.28 -4.73 -4.78
CA HIS A 60 7.48 -5.09 -3.37
C HIS A 60 7.90 -6.56 -3.18
N GLU A 61 7.44 -7.45 -4.06
CA GLU A 61 7.75 -8.89 -4.02
C GLU A 61 9.13 -9.19 -4.61
N ASP A 62 9.60 -8.37 -5.56
CA ASP A 62 10.86 -8.52 -6.28
C ASP A 62 11.79 -7.30 -6.12
N CYS A 63 11.82 -6.72 -4.92
CA CYS A 63 12.80 -5.68 -4.61
C CYS A 63 14.25 -6.19 -4.78
N ASN A 64 15.16 -5.30 -5.18
CA ASN A 64 16.57 -5.66 -5.42
C ASN A 64 17.39 -5.68 -4.12
N ILE A 65 17.00 -4.85 -3.15
CA ILE A 65 17.71 -4.64 -1.87
C ILE A 65 16.65 -4.57 -0.77
N GLY A 66 16.91 -5.22 0.37
CA GLY A 66 15.98 -5.25 1.50
C GLY A 66 15.12 -6.52 1.54
N GLN A 67 14.01 -6.47 2.28
CA GLN A 67 13.13 -7.61 2.47
C GLN A 67 12.00 -7.63 1.44
N LYS A 68 11.91 -8.72 0.67
CA LYS A 68 10.76 -8.99 -0.21
C LYS A 68 9.49 -9.12 0.63
N ARG A 69 8.44 -8.37 0.28
CA ARG A 69 7.16 -8.33 1.01
C ARG A 69 6.09 -9.10 0.22
N PRO A 70 5.38 -10.08 0.83
CA PRO A 70 4.43 -10.94 0.12
C PRO A 70 3.08 -10.26 -0.11
N VAL A 71 3.08 -9.12 -0.80
CA VAL A 71 1.91 -8.24 -0.94
C VAL A 71 0.74 -8.96 -1.62
N SER A 72 1.01 -9.76 -2.65
CA SER A 72 -0.02 -10.54 -3.35
C SER A 72 -0.70 -11.53 -2.42
N ARG A 73 0.06 -12.19 -1.53
CA ARG A 73 -0.51 -13.09 -0.52
C ARG A 73 -1.37 -12.35 0.49
N LEU A 74 -0.93 -11.18 0.97
CA LEU A 74 -1.69 -10.35 1.91
C LEU A 74 -3.03 -9.91 1.32
N ILE A 75 -3.04 -9.52 0.04
CA ILE A 75 -4.26 -9.16 -0.68
C ILE A 75 -5.18 -10.39 -0.78
N TRP A 76 -4.64 -11.54 -1.17
CA TRP A 76 -5.41 -12.78 -1.27
C TRP A 76 -6.01 -13.21 0.07
N ASP A 77 -5.23 -13.19 1.15
CA ASP A 77 -5.69 -13.52 2.50
C ASP A 77 -6.85 -12.62 2.92
N TYR A 78 -6.79 -11.33 2.57
CA TYR A 78 -7.87 -10.39 2.83
C TYR A 78 -9.13 -10.74 2.02
N ILE A 79 -9.00 -11.04 0.73
CA ILE A 79 -10.12 -11.43 -0.13
C ILE A 79 -10.78 -12.71 0.40
N GLU A 80 -9.99 -13.74 0.70
CA GLU A 80 -10.48 -15.03 1.20
C GLU A 80 -11.26 -14.87 2.51
N ALA A 81 -10.74 -14.07 3.43
CA ALA A 81 -11.39 -13.79 4.71
C ALA A 81 -12.69 -12.96 4.59
N HIS A 82 -12.88 -12.24 3.47
CA HIS A 82 -14.03 -11.35 3.24
C HIS A 82 -14.79 -11.70 1.95
N ALA A 83 -14.71 -12.96 1.50
CA ALA A 83 -15.19 -13.38 0.19
C ALA A 83 -16.67 -13.05 -0.02
N GLU A 84 -17.51 -13.20 1.00
CA GLU A 84 -18.95 -12.88 0.94
C GLU A 84 -19.26 -11.39 0.70
N GLN A 85 -18.33 -10.50 1.04
CA GLN A 85 -18.49 -9.05 0.91
C GLN A 85 -17.88 -8.49 -0.38
N ILE A 86 -16.83 -9.14 -0.88
CA ILE A 86 -16.02 -8.67 -2.01
C ILE A 86 -16.42 -9.38 -3.31
N VAL A 87 -16.67 -10.69 -3.24
CA VAL A 87 -17.02 -11.51 -4.40
C VAL A 87 -18.54 -11.58 -4.49
N THR A 88 -19.12 -10.77 -5.39
CA THR A 88 -20.54 -10.92 -5.73
C THR A 88 -20.74 -12.19 -6.57
N ALA A 89 -21.92 -12.78 -6.52
CA ALA A 89 -22.26 -13.98 -7.29
C ALA A 89 -22.19 -13.80 -8.83
N GLU A 90 -21.94 -12.58 -9.31
CA GLU A 90 -21.93 -12.20 -10.72
C GLU A 90 -20.53 -11.97 -11.31
N PHE A 91 -19.47 -12.57 -10.74
CA PHE A 91 -18.16 -12.59 -11.40
C PHE A 91 -17.99 -13.92 -12.15
N PRO A 92 -18.38 -14.03 -13.44
CA PRO A 92 -18.09 -15.23 -14.21
C PRO A 92 -16.58 -15.35 -14.34
N MET A 93 -15.99 -16.37 -13.72
CA MET A 93 -14.66 -16.82 -14.13
C MET A 93 -14.80 -17.37 -15.55
N PHE A 94 -14.20 -16.68 -16.51
CA PHE A 94 -14.00 -17.21 -17.85
C PHE A 94 -13.00 -18.35 -17.84
#